data_AF-A0A7X4YPL9-F1
#
_entry.id   AF-A0A7X4YPL9-F1
#
_cell.length_a   1.000
_cell.length_b   1.000
_cell.length_c   1.000
_cell.angle_alpha   90.00
_cell.angle_beta   90.00
_cell.angle_gamma   90.00
#
_symmetry.space_group_name_H-M   'P 1'
#
loop_
_entity.id
_entity.type
_entity.pdbx_description
1 polymer ?
#
loop_
_entity_poly.entity_id
_entity_poly.type
_entity_poly.pdbx_seq_one_letter_code
_entity_poly.pdbx_strand_id
1 'polypeptide(L)'
;MIYSKWAYGTVFVCTLLFAPQVSAATADLPCQRAILTLLAPEIQAQVGNYYKDKLTETPTFAPFLGGNRLEIESFSSHLDVVVTVIPYVGPHLSVGKDRMTFRIDNTGKVIAESYAHIEDINLPPNWKHIRK
;
A
#
# COMPACT_ATOMS: atom_id res chain seq x y z
N MET A 1 -18.86 -48.45 56.90
CA MET A 1 -17.83 -47.43 57.16
C MET A 1 -17.68 -46.63 55.87
N ILE A 2 -17.96 -45.33 55.96
CA ILE A 2 -18.10 -44.35 54.85
C ILE A 2 -16.71 -43.87 54.40
N TYR A 3 -16.56 -43.51 53.11
CA TYR A 3 -15.76 -42.41 52.49
C TYR A 3 -15.47 -42.81 51.02
N SER A 4 -16.27 -42.39 50.03
CA SER A 4 -16.29 -41.12 49.29
C SER A 4 -15.15 -40.93 48.25
N LYS A 5 -15.54 -40.36 47.08
CA LYS A 5 -14.81 -39.39 46.22
C LYS A 5 -13.80 -39.97 45.19
N TRP A 6 -13.74 -39.61 43.90
CA TRP A 6 -14.42 -38.63 43.02
C TRP A 6 -14.42 -39.14 41.56
N ALA A 7 -15.40 -38.69 40.78
CA ALA A 7 -15.37 -38.71 39.31
C ALA A 7 -14.48 -37.58 38.78
N TYR A 8 -13.68 -37.86 37.74
CA TYR A 8 -13.10 -36.84 36.87
C TYR A 8 -13.26 -37.28 35.42
N GLY A 9 -14.22 -36.65 34.75
CA GLY A 9 -14.28 -36.61 33.30
C GLY A 9 -13.21 -35.66 32.76
N THR A 10 -12.64 -36.00 31.62
CA THR A 10 -11.77 -35.09 30.86
C THR A 10 -12.46 -34.80 29.54
N VAL A 11 -13.19 -33.69 29.52
CA VAL A 11 -13.66 -33.03 28.30
C VAL A 11 -12.42 -32.35 27.68
N PHE A 12 -11.88 -32.92 26.61
CA PHE A 12 -10.81 -32.30 25.83
C PHE A 12 -11.46 -31.38 24.79
N VAL A 13 -11.72 -30.12 25.19
CA VAL A 13 -12.29 -29.09 24.33
C VAL A 13 -11.34 -27.90 24.30
N CYS A 14 -11.16 -27.38 23.08
CA CYS A 14 -10.63 -26.07 22.73
C CYS A 14 -9.14 -25.79 22.97
N THR A 15 -8.38 -25.74 21.87
CA THR A 15 -7.63 -24.54 21.46
C THR A 15 -7.27 -24.61 19.97
N LEU A 16 -8.27 -24.55 19.09
CA LEU A 16 -8.09 -24.16 17.69
C LEU A 16 -8.81 -22.84 17.44
N LEU A 17 -8.39 -21.76 18.09
CA LEU A 17 -8.85 -20.42 17.73
C LEU A 17 -7.75 -19.40 18.01
N PHE A 18 -7.48 -18.59 16.98
CA PHE A 18 -6.62 -17.40 16.95
C PHE A 18 -5.11 -17.65 16.93
N ALA A 19 -4.62 -18.13 15.78
CA ALA A 19 -3.41 -17.48 15.27
C ALA A 19 -3.74 -15.98 15.16
N PRO A 20 -2.93 -15.06 15.73
CA PRO A 20 -3.14 -13.65 15.51
C PRO A 20 -3.12 -13.44 14.00
N GLN A 21 -4.25 -13.07 13.42
CA GLN A 21 -4.24 -12.42 12.12
C GLN A 21 -3.43 -11.14 12.36
N VAL A 22 -2.18 -11.12 11.90
CA VAL A 22 -1.41 -9.89 11.80
C VAL A 22 -2.15 -9.05 10.77
N SER A 23 -3.21 -8.38 11.19
CA SER A 23 -3.77 -7.27 10.46
C SER A 23 -2.70 -6.20 10.56
N ALA A 24 -2.01 -5.93 9.45
CA ALA A 24 -1.14 -4.77 9.34
C ALA A 24 -1.90 -3.58 9.92
N ALA A 25 -1.47 -3.08 11.07
CA ALA A 25 -2.01 -1.87 11.65
C ALA A 25 -1.94 -0.80 10.54
N THR A 26 -3.03 -0.10 10.28
CA THR A 26 -3.03 1.06 9.40
C THR A 26 -1.85 1.93 9.83
N ALA A 27 -0.81 2.01 9.02
CA ALA A 27 0.43 2.66 9.42
C ALA A 27 0.10 4.05 9.97
N ASP A 28 0.61 4.38 11.16
CA ASP A 28 0.40 5.70 11.77
C ASP A 28 0.72 6.77 10.72
N LEU A 29 -0.10 7.83 10.61
CA LEU A 29 0.03 8.85 9.56
C LEU A 29 1.47 9.36 9.35
N PRO A 30 2.29 9.57 10.41
CA PRO A 30 3.71 9.91 10.26
C PRO A 30 4.56 8.79 9.63
N CYS A 31 4.34 7.53 10.02
CA CYS A 31 5.03 6.36 9.46
C CYS A 31 4.67 6.16 7.99
N GLN A 32 3.39 6.23 7.65
CA GLN A 32 2.94 6.18 6.25
C GLN A 32 3.62 7.28 5.43
N ARG A 33 3.62 8.52 5.93
CA ARG A 33 4.26 9.65 5.25
C ARG A 33 5.76 9.40 5.06
N ALA A 34 6.46 8.92 6.07
CA ALA A 34 7.89 8.63 5.98
C ALA A 34 8.19 7.58 4.90
N ILE A 35 7.44 6.48 4.88
CA ILE A 35 7.65 5.39 3.92
C ILE A 35 7.32 5.85 2.49
N LEU A 36 6.20 6.53 2.28
CA LEU A 36 5.85 7.11 0.98
C LEU A 36 6.89 8.13 0.50
N THR A 37 7.50 8.88 1.42
CA THR A 37 8.57 9.84 1.09
C THR A 37 9.85 9.11 0.66
N LEU A 38 10.21 8.03 1.34
CA LEU A 38 11.39 7.21 0.98
C LEU A 38 11.21 6.48 -0.35
N LEU A 39 9.99 5.99 -0.62
CA LEU A 39 9.64 5.33 -1.88
C LEU A 39 9.38 6.30 -3.04
N ALA A 40 9.43 7.61 -2.80
CA ALA A 40 9.04 8.61 -3.80
C ALA A 40 9.77 8.48 -5.16
N PRO A 41 11.09 8.22 -5.23
CA PRO A 41 11.77 8.02 -6.50
C PRO A 41 11.19 6.87 -7.33
N GLU A 42 10.94 5.72 -6.68
CA GLU A 42 10.42 4.53 -7.34
C GLU A 42 8.96 4.71 -7.76
N ILE A 43 8.13 5.30 -6.89
CA ILE A 43 6.74 5.66 -7.22
C ILE A 43 6.71 6.61 -8.43
N GLN A 44 7.54 7.66 -8.42
CA GLN A 44 7.59 8.65 -9.49
C GLN A 44 8.08 8.03 -10.82
N ALA A 45 9.02 7.09 -10.78
CA ALA A 45 9.45 6.35 -11.96
C ALA A 45 8.32 5.51 -12.56
N GLN A 46 7.54 4.81 -11.73
CA GLN A 46 6.40 4.02 -12.19
C GLN A 46 5.29 4.89 -12.80
N VAL A 47 4.90 5.97 -12.12
CA VAL A 47 3.92 6.96 -12.63
C VAL A 47 4.40 7.57 -13.95
N GLY A 48 5.66 8.00 -14.00
CA GLY A 48 6.24 8.57 -15.20
C GLY A 48 6.23 7.60 -16.38
N ASN A 49 6.60 6.34 -16.14
CA ASN A 49 6.59 5.30 -17.16
C ASN A 49 5.20 5.02 -17.74
N TYR A 50 4.15 5.03 -16.91
CA TYR A 50 2.78 4.80 -17.38
C TYR A 50 2.21 5.98 -18.16
N TYR A 51 2.45 7.21 -17.69
CA TYR A 51 1.84 8.41 -18.29
C TYR A 51 2.65 9.02 -19.43
N LYS A 52 3.92 8.63 -19.65
CA LYS A 52 4.79 9.22 -20.68
C LYS A 52 4.19 9.25 -22.08
N ASP A 53 3.36 8.27 -22.44
CA ASP A 53 2.74 8.17 -23.77
C ASP A 53 1.27 8.62 -23.79
N LYS A 54 0.74 9.05 -22.64
CA LYS A 54 -0.67 9.45 -22.46
C LYS A 54 -0.84 10.95 -22.27
N LEU A 55 0.14 11.57 -21.59
CA LEU A 55 0.13 12.98 -21.25
C LEU A 55 1.42 13.64 -21.75
N THR A 56 1.32 14.90 -22.15
CA THR A 56 2.47 15.75 -22.46
C THR A 56 3.15 16.28 -21.21
N GLU A 57 2.41 16.38 -20.10
CA GLU A 57 2.91 16.68 -18.78
C GLU A 57 2.94 15.42 -17.93
N THR A 58 4.11 15.09 -17.37
CA THR A 58 4.27 13.93 -16.49
C THR A 58 3.62 14.19 -15.14
N PRO A 59 2.64 13.39 -14.70
CA PRO A 59 2.05 13.52 -13.38
C PRO A 59 3.07 13.24 -12.27
N THR A 60 2.85 13.88 -11.13
CA THR A 60 3.61 13.67 -9.90
C THR A 60 2.69 13.22 -8.77
N PHE A 61 3.26 12.79 -7.65
CA PHE A 61 2.51 12.48 -6.45
C PHE A 61 3.15 13.18 -5.25
N ALA A 62 2.37 13.40 -4.19
CA ALA A 62 2.86 14.00 -2.96
C ALA A 62 2.55 13.08 -1.78
N PRO A 63 3.56 12.62 -1.02
CA PRO A 63 3.37 11.76 0.15
C PRO A 63 2.46 12.34 1.24
N PHE A 64 2.30 13.66 1.26
CA PHE A 64 1.55 14.39 2.29
C PHE A 64 0.11 14.72 1.88
N LEU A 65 -0.25 14.53 0.61
CA LEU A 65 -1.63 14.70 0.17
C LEU A 65 -2.46 13.48 0.58
N GLY A 66 -3.71 13.73 0.94
CA GLY A 66 -4.66 12.67 1.28
C GLY A 66 -5.00 11.79 0.08
N GLY A 67 -5.49 10.58 0.35
CA GLY A 67 -5.92 9.62 -0.68
C GLY A 67 -4.89 8.54 -0.99
N ASN A 68 -3.61 8.75 -0.65
CA ASN A 68 -2.59 7.71 -0.75
C ASN A 68 -2.84 6.62 0.31
N ARG A 69 -2.59 5.36 -0.05
CA ARG A 69 -2.67 4.19 0.84
C ARG A 69 -1.38 3.39 0.81
N LEU A 70 -1.07 2.78 1.94
CA LEU A 70 0.12 1.97 2.14
C LEU A 70 -0.26 0.71 2.92
N GLU A 71 0.07 -0.43 2.36
CA GLU A 71 -0.07 -1.75 3.00
C GLU A 71 1.31 -2.41 2.98
N ILE A 72 1.70 -3.03 4.10
CA ILE A 72 3.02 -3.66 4.25
C ILE A 72 2.83 -5.05 4.83
N GLU A 73 3.36 -6.04 4.14
CA GLU A 73 3.58 -7.39 4.65
C GLU A 73 5.08 -7.58 4.91
N SER A 74 5.42 -8.17 6.05
CA SER A 74 6.81 -8.29 6.49
C SER A 74 7.22 -9.75 6.56
N PHE A 75 8.38 -10.04 5.98
CA PHE A 75 9.05 -11.32 6.01
C PHE A 75 10.45 -11.16 6.58
N SER A 76 11.07 -12.25 7.04
CA SER A 76 12.42 -12.19 7.62
C SER A 76 13.49 -11.68 6.65
N SER A 77 13.26 -11.80 5.34
CA SER A 77 14.22 -11.43 4.29
C SER A 77 13.88 -10.13 3.54
N HIS A 78 12.64 -9.65 3.63
CA HIS A 78 12.14 -8.52 2.84
C HIS A 78 10.79 -8.00 3.35
N LEU A 79 10.38 -6.84 2.83
CA LEU A 79 9.03 -6.30 2.95
C LEU A 79 8.36 -6.33 1.58
N ASP A 80 7.10 -6.75 1.53
CA ASP A 80 6.22 -6.53 0.40
C ASP A 80 5.35 -5.31 0.71
N VAL A 81 5.43 -4.30 -0.15
CA VAL A 81 4.82 -2.99 0.04
C VAL A 81 3.88 -2.67 -1.11
N VAL A 82 2.60 -2.54 -0.80
CA VAL A 82 1.59 -2.11 -1.76
C VAL A 82 1.27 -0.64 -1.52
N VAL A 83 1.44 0.17 -2.56
CA VAL A 83 1.13 1.59 -2.53
C VAL A 83 -0.01 1.88 -3.50
N THR A 84 -1.01 2.64 -3.04
CA THR A 84 -1.97 3.31 -3.92
C THR A 84 -1.74 4.80 -3.88
N VAL A 85 -1.57 5.44 -5.03
CA VAL A 85 -1.35 6.90 -5.16
C VAL A 85 -2.40 7.57 -6.04
N ILE A 86 -2.61 8.86 -5.80
CA ILE A 86 -3.41 9.74 -6.66
C ILE A 86 -2.45 10.70 -7.37
N PRO A 87 -1.92 10.34 -8.56
CA PRO A 87 -1.08 11.22 -9.35
C PRO A 87 -1.85 12.48 -9.77
N TYR A 88 -1.13 13.60 -9.87
CA TYR A 88 -1.68 14.90 -10.25
C TYR A 88 -0.73 15.69 -11.16
N VAL A 89 -1.30 16.66 -11.88
CA VAL A 89 -0.58 17.67 -12.67
C VAL A 89 -0.87 19.08 -12.14
N GLY A 90 0.04 20.02 -12.38
CA GLY A 90 -0.15 21.43 -12.05
C GLY A 90 -0.56 21.69 -10.59
N PRO A 91 -1.62 22.49 -10.34
CA PRO A 91 -2.09 22.86 -9.00
C PRO A 91 -2.88 21.73 -8.33
N HIS A 92 -2.32 20.51 -8.29
CA HIS A 92 -2.91 19.32 -7.69
C HIS A 92 -4.19 18.81 -8.38
N LEU A 93 -4.22 18.85 -9.72
CA LEU A 93 -5.31 18.26 -10.51
C LEU A 93 -5.06 16.76 -10.69
N SER A 94 -5.79 15.94 -9.95
CA SER A 94 -5.69 14.48 -10.04
C SER A 94 -5.99 13.99 -11.46
N VAL A 95 -5.15 13.07 -11.94
CA VAL A 95 -5.30 12.46 -13.29
C VAL A 95 -5.73 11.01 -13.24
N GLY A 96 -5.59 10.36 -12.09
CA GLY A 96 -5.98 8.97 -11.92
C GLY A 96 -5.73 8.44 -10.52
N LYS A 97 -5.91 7.13 -10.38
CA LYS A 97 -5.55 6.34 -9.20
C LYS A 97 -4.72 5.16 -9.67
N ASP A 98 -3.56 4.99 -9.06
CA ASP A 98 -2.61 3.96 -9.44
C ASP A 98 -2.25 3.09 -8.24
N ARG A 99 -2.07 1.80 -8.48
CA ARG A 99 -1.60 0.82 -7.51
C ARG A 99 -0.28 0.22 -7.97
N MET A 100 0.65 0.06 -7.06
CA MET A 100 1.97 -0.50 -7.33
C MET A 100 2.42 -1.37 -6.18
N THR A 101 3.16 -2.44 -6.50
CA THR A 101 3.76 -3.34 -5.53
C THR A 101 5.27 -3.23 -5.60
N PHE A 102 5.91 -3.09 -4.45
CA PHE A 102 7.34 -3.08 -4.29
C PHE A 102 7.78 -4.18 -3.34
N ARG A 103 8.94 -4.74 -3.63
CA ARG A 103 9.69 -5.59 -2.71
C ARG A 103 10.91 -4.82 -2.22
N ILE A 104 11.09 -4.75 -0.90
CA ILE A 104 12.23 -4.07 -0.26
C ILE A 104 13.03 -5.10 0.52
N ASP A 105 14.28 -5.36 0.12
CA ASP A 105 15.13 -6.28 0.88
C ASP A 105 15.77 -5.62 2.11
N ASN A 106 16.42 -6.43 2.95
CA ASN A 106 17.07 -5.97 4.18
C ASN A 106 18.27 -5.03 3.94
N THR A 107 18.73 -4.84 2.69
CA THR A 107 19.77 -3.86 2.34
C THR A 107 19.18 -2.51 1.95
N GLY A 108 17.85 -2.41 1.86
CA GLY A 108 17.13 -1.23 1.40
C GLY A 108 16.97 -1.17 -0.12
N LYS A 109 17.33 -2.23 -0.87
CA LYS A 109 17.08 -2.29 -2.30
C LYS A 109 15.59 -2.43 -2.54
N VAL A 110 15.05 -1.52 -3.34
CA VAL A 110 13.64 -1.52 -3.76
C VAL A 110 13.53 -2.10 -5.17
N ILE A 111 12.59 -3.01 -5.37
CA ILE A 111 12.26 -3.59 -6.68
C ILE A 111 10.77 -3.37 -6.91
N ALA A 112 10.43 -2.68 -8.00
CA ALA A 112 9.03 -2.60 -8.45
C ALA A 112 8.61 -3.93 -9.09
N GLU A 113 7.60 -4.57 -8.52
CA GLU A 113 7.11 -5.87 -8.99
C GLU A 113 5.93 -5.73 -9.95
N SER A 114 5.05 -4.76 -9.71
CA SER A 114 3.91 -4.50 -10.59
C SER A 114 3.41 -3.06 -10.51
N TYR A 115 2.74 -2.63 -11.57
CA TYR A 115 2.01 -1.38 -11.66
C TYR A 115 0.66 -1.63 -12.31
N ALA A 116 -0.40 -1.07 -11.72
CA ALA A 116 -1.77 -1.17 -12.20
C ALA A 116 -2.45 0.21 -12.09
N HIS A 117 -2.91 0.72 -13.22
CA HIS A 117 -3.80 1.87 -13.22
C HIS A 117 -5.23 1.43 -12.89
N ILE A 118 -5.86 2.09 -11.93
CA ILE A 118 -7.16 1.70 -11.37
C ILE A 118 -8.30 2.52 -11.99
N GLU A 119 -8.14 3.84 -12.08
CA GLU A 119 -9.17 4.72 -12.63
C GLU A 119 -8.59 6.01 -13.21
N ASP A 120 -9.22 6.51 -14.28
CA ASP A 120 -8.97 7.85 -14.80
C ASP A 120 -9.77 8.88 -14.00
N ILE A 121 -9.15 10.03 -13.68
CA ILE A 121 -9.83 11.19 -13.11
C ILE A 121 -9.88 12.29 -14.16
N ASN A 122 -11.08 12.78 -14.45
CA ASN A 122 -11.30 13.76 -15.52
C ASN A 122 -10.69 15.11 -15.17
N LEU A 123 -9.82 15.59 -16.06
CA LEU A 123 -9.26 16.93 -15.97
C LEU A 123 -10.30 18.00 -16.37
N PRO A 124 -10.23 19.20 -15.77
CA PRO A 124 -11.09 20.31 -16.15
C PRO A 124 -10.83 20.72 -17.61
N PRO A 125 -11.79 21.37 -18.29
CA PRO A 125 -11.70 21.67 -19.73
C PRO A 125 -10.42 22.40 -20.15
N ASN A 126 -9.95 23.35 -19.34
CA ASN A 126 -8.73 24.11 -19.59
C ASN A 126 -7.43 23.28 -19.48
N TRP A 127 -7.49 22.05 -18.95
CA TRP A 127 -6.37 21.12 -18.84
C TRP A 127 -6.45 19.95 -19.82
N LYS A 128 -7.47 19.85 -20.67
CA LYS A 128 -7.55 18.74 -21.64
C LYS A 128 -6.43 18.76 -22.69
N HIS A 129 -5.78 19.90 -22.90
CA HIS A 129 -4.71 20.09 -23.87
C HIS A 129 -3.45 19.24 -23.59
N ILE A 130 -3.31 18.68 -22.38
CA ILE A 130 -2.16 17.84 -22.05
C ILE A 130 -2.32 16.38 -22.48
N ARG A 131 -3.51 15.97 -22.95
CA ARG A 131 -3.73 14.61 -23.45
C ARG A 131 -3.11 14.44 -24.84
N LYS A 132 -2.43 13.31 -25.05
CA LYS A 132 -1.88 12.90 -26.35
C LYS A 132 -2.91 12.18 -27.21
#